data_AF-A0A1I3BDE8-F1
#
_entry.id   AF-A0A1I3BDE8-F1
#
_cell.length_a   1.000
_cell.length_b   1.000
_cell.length_c   1.000
_cell.angle_alpha   90.00
_cell.angle_beta   90.00
_cell.angle_gamma   90.00
#
_symmetry.space_group_name_H-M   'P 1'
#
loop_
_entity.id
_entity.type
_entity.pdbx_description
1 polymer ?
#
loop_
_entity_poly.entity_id
_entity_poly.type
_entity_poly.pdbx_seq_one_letter_code
_entity_poly.pdbx_strand_id
1 'polypeptide(L)'
;MRSSDNNNRLPYDSLEMLFAFHVSEKARAKREKYLQKFPENLREVENRRYTLERAVKEVLSETAEVAVLIKELECQAAPTE
;
A
#
# COMPACT_ATOMS: atom_id res chain seq x y z
N MET A 1 0.88 18.19 42.13
CA MET A 1 0.08 17.78 40.96
C MET A 1 0.87 18.10 39.70
N ARG A 2 1.55 17.12 39.11
CA ARG A 2 2.04 17.19 37.73
C ARG A 2 1.41 16.01 37.01
N SER A 3 0.27 16.25 36.37
CA SER A 3 -0.26 15.29 35.41
C SER A 3 0.54 15.46 34.14
N SER A 4 1.48 14.53 33.96
CA SER A 4 2.16 14.28 32.70
C SER A 4 1.15 13.74 31.68
N ASP A 5 1.48 13.98 30.41
CA ASP A 5 1.06 13.21 29.24
C ASP A 5 -0.37 13.38 28.75
N ASN A 6 -0.65 14.54 28.16
CA ASN A 6 -1.59 14.60 27.03
C ASN A 6 -0.91 14.04 25.77
N ASN A 7 -0.66 12.72 25.75
CA ASN A 7 -0.45 11.98 24.52
C ASN A 7 -1.81 11.85 23.83
N ASN A 8 -2.25 12.94 23.19
CA ASN A 8 -3.32 12.91 22.21
C ASN A 8 -2.79 12.26 20.93
N ARG A 9 -2.39 10.98 21.02
CA ARG A 9 -1.98 10.16 19.87
C ARG A 9 -3.26 9.87 19.09
N LEU A 10 -3.47 10.55 17.96
CA LEU A 10 -4.51 10.11 17.04
C LEU A 10 -4.17 8.65 16.67
N PRO A 11 -5.18 7.78 16.54
CA PRO A 11 -4.96 6.36 16.30
C PRO A 11 -4.26 6.06 14.96
N TYR A 12 -3.93 7.07 14.15
CA TYR A 12 -3.28 6.97 12.86
C TYR A 12 -2.03 7.87 12.71
N ASP A 13 -1.50 8.43 13.80
CA ASP A 13 -0.38 9.40 13.74
C ASP A 13 0.99 8.77 13.47
N SER A 14 1.11 7.44 13.44
CA SER A 14 2.35 6.81 12.99
C SER A 14 2.36 6.72 11.46
N LEU A 15 3.46 7.18 10.86
CA LEU A 15 3.72 7.07 9.42
C LEU A 15 3.49 5.62 8.91
N GLU A 16 3.85 4.64 9.73
CA GLU A 16 3.64 3.21 9.47
C GLU A 16 2.15 2.87 9.29
N MET A 17 1.27 3.48 10.08
CA MET A 17 -0.16 3.20 10.02
C MET A 17 -0.83 3.90 8.85
N LEU A 18 -0.39 5.12 8.51
CA LEU A 18 -0.79 5.78 7.26
C LEU A 18 -0.36 4.97 6.03
N PHE A 19 0.87 4.44 6.05
CA PHE A 19 1.38 3.57 5.00
C PHE A 19 0.55 2.28 4.88
N ALA A 20 0.31 1.59 6.00
CA ALA A 20 -0.52 0.39 6.04
C ALA A 20 -1.94 0.67 5.50
N PHE A 21 -2.53 1.81 5.87
CA PHE A 21 -3.82 2.24 5.36
C PHE A 21 -3.79 2.43 3.83
N HIS A 22 -2.80 3.17 3.30
CA HIS A 22 -2.66 3.41 1.86
C HIS A 22 -2.47 2.12 1.06
N VAL A 23 -1.63 1.21 1.57
CA VAL A 23 -1.44 -0.12 0.97
C VAL A 23 -2.76 -0.90 0.95
N SER A 24 -3.52 -0.86 2.05
CA SER A 24 -4.80 -1.56 2.15
C SER A 24 -5.84 -1.02 1.16
N GLU A 25 -5.93 0.30 1.00
CA GLU A 25 -6.87 0.95 0.08
C GLU A 25 -6.51 0.66 -1.37
N LYS A 26 -5.23 0.79 -1.74
CA LYS A 26 -4.75 0.47 -3.09
C LYS A 26 -4.98 -1.01 -3.42
N ALA A 27 -4.76 -1.91 -2.46
CA ALA A 27 -5.00 -3.34 -2.65
C ALA A 27 -6.49 -3.66 -2.86
N ARG A 28 -7.39 -3.03 -2.09
CA ARG A 28 -8.85 -3.16 -2.28
C ARG A 28 -9.27 -2.69 -3.66
N ALA A 29 -8.85 -1.49 -4.08
CA ALA A 29 -9.14 -0.95 -5.40
C ALA A 29 -8.60 -1.84 -6.52
N LYS A 30 -7.40 -2.40 -6.36
CA LYS A 30 -6.80 -3.34 -7.32
C LYS A 30 -7.62 -4.63 -7.44
N ARG A 31 -8.03 -5.22 -6.30
CA ARG A 31 -8.89 -6.41 -6.26
C ARG A 31 -10.27 -6.16 -6.87
N GLU A 32 -10.88 -5.02 -6.56
CA GLU A 32 -12.16 -4.64 -7.15
C GLU A 32 -12.05 -4.52 -8.68
N LYS A 33 -11.04 -3.79 -9.18
CA LYS A 33 -10.75 -3.70 -10.62
C LYS A 33 -10.48 -5.06 -11.27
N TYR A 34 -9.84 -6.00 -10.55
CA TYR A 34 -9.66 -7.37 -11.02
C TYR A 34 -11.00 -8.09 -11.19
N LEU A 35 -11.86 -8.05 -10.17
CA LEU A 35 -13.15 -8.75 -10.17
C LEU A 35 -14.15 -8.17 -11.18
N GLN A 36 -14.10 -6.86 -11.43
CA GLN A 36 -14.93 -6.20 -12.44
C GLN A 36 -14.66 -6.69 -13.87
N LYS A 37 -13.52 -7.35 -14.12
CA LYS A 37 -13.20 -7.97 -15.44
C LYS A 37 -13.99 -9.24 -15.72
N PHE A 38 -14.66 -9.80 -14.70
CA PHE A 38 -15.38 -11.05 -14.80
C PHE A 38 -16.89 -10.84 -14.65
N PRO A 39 -17.71 -11.64 -15.36
CA PRO A 39 -19.15 -11.62 -15.17
C PRO A 39 -19.52 -12.07 -13.75
N GLU A 40 -20.66 -11.60 -13.26
CA GLU A 40 -21.03 -11.70 -11.84
C GLU A 40 -21.06 -13.15 -11.30
N ASN A 41 -21.51 -14.09 -12.13
CA ASN A 41 -21.52 -15.52 -11.82
C ASN A 41 -20.12 -16.13 -11.61
N LEU A 42 -19.06 -15.51 -12.14
CA LEU A 42 -17.67 -15.95 -11.98
C LEU A 42 -16.90 -15.16 -10.92
N ARG A 43 -17.43 -14.01 -10.48
CA ARG A 43 -16.74 -13.14 -9.51
C ARG A 43 -16.43 -13.85 -8.20
N GLU A 44 -17.32 -14.69 -7.70
CA GLU A 44 -17.09 -15.38 -6.42
C GLU A 44 -15.91 -16.36 -6.50
N VAL A 45 -15.80 -17.10 -7.60
CA VAL A 45 -14.67 -18.02 -7.85
C VAL A 45 -13.37 -17.24 -7.95
N GLU A 46 -13.38 -16.15 -8.72
CA GLU A 46 -12.22 -15.28 -8.89
C GLU A 46 -11.84 -14.54 -7.60
N ASN A 47 -12.81 -14.21 -6.75
CA ASN A 47 -12.61 -13.57 -5.46
C ASN A 47 -11.83 -14.46 -4.48
N ARG A 48 -12.00 -15.79 -4.60
CA ARG A 48 -11.24 -16.79 -3.81
C ARG A 48 -9.82 -16.99 -4.36
N ARG A 49 -9.63 -16.85 -5.68
CA ARG A 49 -8.33 -16.98 -6.35
C ARG A 49 -7.44 -15.75 -6.19
N TYR A 50 -8.05 -14.56 -6.22
CA TYR A 50 -7.38 -13.28 -6.05
C TYR A 50 -7.77 -12.65 -4.72
N THR A 51 -7.07 -13.09 -3.68
CA THR A 51 -7.31 -12.66 -2.30
C THR A 51 -6.82 -11.23 -2.04
N LEU A 52 -7.33 -10.59 -0.99
CA LEU A 52 -6.82 -9.29 -0.56
C LEU A 52 -5.33 -9.36 -0.17
N GLU A 53 -4.90 -10.45 0.47
CA GLU A 53 -3.50 -10.69 0.81
C GLU A 53 -2.61 -10.67 -0.45
N ARG A 54 -3.03 -11.34 -1.52
CA ARG A 54 -2.32 -11.32 -2.80
C ARG A 54 -2.24 -9.91 -3.36
N ALA A 55 -3.34 -9.16 -3.36
CA ALA A 55 -3.36 -7.78 -3.82
C ALA A 55 -2.41 -6.88 -3.00
N VAL A 56 -2.33 -7.07 -1.68
CA VAL A 56 -1.38 -6.37 -0.81
C VAL A 56 0.06 -6.71 -1.17
N LYS A 57 0.39 -7.99 -1.37
CA LYS A 57 1.76 -8.41 -1.77
C LYS A 57 2.18 -7.77 -3.10
N GLU A 58 1.27 -7.72 -4.07
CA GLU A 58 1.54 -7.07 -5.35
C GLU A 58 1.75 -5.56 -5.19
N VAL A 59 0.93 -4.88 -4.38
CA VAL A 59 1.10 -3.44 -4.09
C VAL A 59 2.46 -3.16 -3.43
N LEU A 60 2.86 -3.98 -2.46
CA LEU A 60 4.15 -3.82 -1.79
C LEU A 60 5.32 -4.03 -2.75
N SER A 61 5.23 -5.00 -3.67
CA SER A 61 6.23 -5.22 -4.71
C SER A 61 6.36 -4.01 -5.63
N GLU A 62 5.25 -3.48 -6.14
CA GLU A 62 5.23 -2.27 -6.96
C GLU A 62 5.86 -1.06 -6.22
N THR A 63 5.53 -0.90 -4.93
CA THR A 63 6.11 0.18 -4.12
C THR A 63 7.63 0.00 -3.94
N ALA A 64 8.11 -1.23 -3.77
CA ALA A 64 9.54 -1.51 -3.67
C ALA A 64 10.27 -1.20 -4.99
N GLU A 65 9.69 -1.57 -6.13
CA GLU A 65 10.24 -1.26 -7.46
C GLU A 65 10.35 0.26 -7.68
N VAL A 66 9.31 1.02 -7.33
CA VAL A 66 9.35 2.48 -7.40
C VAL A 66 10.42 3.08 -6.49
N ALA A 67 10.57 2.56 -5.27
CA ALA A 67 11.61 3.02 -4.36
C ALA A 67 13.03 2.77 -4.92
N VAL A 68 13.25 1.64 -5.59
CA VAL A 68 14.51 1.36 -6.28
C VAL A 68 14.75 2.35 -7.43
N LEU A 69 13.75 2.59 -8.28
CA LEU A 69 13.86 3.55 -9.38
C LEU A 69 14.16 4.97 -8.90
N ILE A 70 13.51 5.42 -7.83
CA ILE A 70 13.79 6.73 -7.22
C ILE A 70 15.25 6.81 -6.79
N LYS A 71 15.76 5.79 -6.09
CA LYS A 71 17.15 5.72 -5.66
C LYS A 71 18.12 5.79 -6.84
N GLU A 72 17.85 5.06 -7.93
CA GLU A 72 18.68 5.09 -9.13
C GLU A 72 18.72 6.49 -9.76
N LEU A 73 17.57 7.17 -9.83
CA LEU A 73 17.48 8.54 -10.35
C LEU A 73 18.21 9.56 -9.46
N GLU A 74 18.11 9.42 -8.13
CA GLU A 74 18.85 10.24 -7.18
C GLU A 74 20.37 10.06 -7.32
N CYS A 75 20.84 8.83 -7.59
CA CYS A 75 22.26 8.56 -7.85
C CYS A 75 22.75 9.12 -9.19
N GLN A 76 21.91 9.12 -10.24
CA GLN A 76 22.27 9.66 -11.56
C GLN A 76 22.29 11.19 -11.59
N ALA A 77 21.52 11.84 -10.71
CA ALA A 77 21.47 13.30 -10.59
C ALA A 77 22.65 13.90 -9.79
N ALA A 78 23.54 13.07 -9.23
CA ALA A 78 24.73 13.55 -8.53
C ALA A 78 25.73 14.18 -9.53
N PRO A 79 26.15 15.45 -9.35
CA PRO A 79 27.10 16.08 -10.24
C PRO A 79 28.45 15.35 -10.15
N THR A 80 28.98 14.90 -11.28
CA THR A 80 30.40 14.57 -11.42
C THR A 80 31.20 15.85 -11.24
N GLU A 81 31.87 15.97 -10.09
CA GLU A 81 32.96 16.93 -9.87
C GLU A 81 34.15 16.67 -10.81
#